data_AF-A0A928WYN5-F1
#
_entry.id   AF-A0A928WYN5-F1
#
_cell.length_a   1.000
_cell.length_b   1.000
_cell.length_c   1.000
_cell.angle_alpha   90.00
_cell.angle_beta   90.00
_cell.angle_gamma   90.00
#
_symmetry.space_group_name_H-M   'P 1'
#
loop_
_entity.id
_entity.type
_entity.pdbx_description
1 polymer ?
#
loop_
_entity_poly.entity_id
_entity_poly.type
_entity_poly.pdbx_seq_one_letter_code
_entity_poly.pdbx_strand_id
1 'polypeptide(L)'
;IAAQTQTQIQIKPQLRNEPVPVNSHIYNTIAQVCDQLRLPVQALPSRASHDAQIIASITDMGMIFVPSQGGISHSETEYTIPDHCIQGANILLHTLLQLDRHYGHLDEVKGEAATAVKQSTMAV
;
A
#
# COMPACT_ATOMS: atom_id res chain seq x y z
N ILE A 1 -43.40 2.24 1.57
CA ILE A 1 -43.27 3.30 2.59
C ILE A 1 -43.25 4.68 1.94
N ALA A 2 -42.14 5.22 1.42
CA ALA A 2 -42.08 6.60 0.90
C ALA A 2 -43.16 6.95 -0.15
N ALA A 3 -43.45 6.04 -1.09
CA ALA A 3 -44.53 6.21 -2.07
C ALA A 3 -45.94 6.19 -1.45
N GLN A 4 -46.14 5.46 -0.35
CA GLN A 4 -47.41 5.38 0.39
C GLN A 4 -47.58 6.53 1.39
N THR A 5 -46.48 7.06 1.93
CA THR A 5 -46.45 8.16 2.91
C THR A 5 -46.22 9.53 2.28
N GLN A 6 -46.07 9.58 0.95
CA GLN A 6 -45.73 10.80 0.18
C GLN A 6 -44.47 11.52 0.70
N THR A 7 -43.55 10.79 1.32
CA THR A 7 -42.30 11.35 1.84
C THR A 7 -41.35 11.65 0.68
N GLN A 8 -40.91 12.91 0.55
CA GLN A 8 -39.87 13.29 -0.42
C GLN A 8 -38.49 12.82 0.06
N ILE A 9 -37.73 12.17 -0.83
CA ILE A 9 -36.37 11.71 -0.56
C ILE A 9 -35.44 12.38 -1.58
N GLN A 10 -34.38 13.03 -1.10
CA GLN A 10 -33.30 13.53 -1.94
C GLN A 10 -32.03 12.72 -1.64
N ILE A 11 -31.39 12.22 -2.69
CA ILE A 11 -30.11 11.51 -2.59
C ILE A 11 -29.04 12.37 -3.27
N LYS A 12 -27.96 12.67 -2.54
CA LYS A 12 -26.76 13.34 -3.07
C LYS A 12 -25.55 12.47 -2.77
N PRO A 13 -24.86 11.92 -3.78
CA PRO A 13 -23.59 11.23 -3.56
C PRO A 13 -22.58 12.19 -2.92
N GLN A 14 -21.95 11.77 -1.83
CA GLN A 14 -20.93 12.57 -1.14
C GLN A 14 -19.50 12.11 -1.45
N LEU A 15 -19.31 10.80 -1.64
CA LEU A 15 -18.00 10.21 -1.90
C LEU A 15 -18.12 9.13 -2.98
N ARG A 16 -17.17 9.13 -3.90
CA ARG A 16 -16.95 8.05 -4.87
C ARG A 16 -15.44 7.89 -5.02
N ASN A 17 -14.93 6.75 -4.58
CA ASN A 17 -13.52 6.40 -4.74
C ASN A 17 -13.43 5.25 -5.73
N GLU A 18 -12.64 5.42 -6.78
CA GLU A 18 -12.38 4.35 -7.73
C GLU A 18 -11.41 3.32 -7.13
N PRO A 19 -11.51 2.03 -7.52
CA PRO A 19 -10.54 1.03 -7.12
C PRO A 19 -9.14 1.42 -7.56
N VAL A 20 -8.15 1.26 -6.67
CA VAL A 20 -6.77 1.59 -6.95
C VAL A 20 -5.94 0.31 -6.99
N PRO A 21 -5.22 0.03 -8.09
CA PRO A 21 -4.30 -1.09 -8.15
C PRO A 21 -3.07 -0.82 -7.28
N VAL A 22 -2.54 -1.87 -6.65
CA VAL A 22 -1.24 -1.82 -5.98
C VAL A 22 -0.12 -1.60 -7.00
N ASN A 23 0.94 -0.85 -6.63
CA ASN A 23 2.13 -0.75 -7.46
C ASN A 23 2.81 -2.13 -7.56
N SER A 24 3.16 -2.55 -8.78
CA SER A 24 3.73 -3.89 -9.02
C SER A 24 5.11 -4.09 -8.39
N HIS A 25 5.96 -3.06 -8.34
CA HIS A 25 7.26 -3.13 -7.69
C HIS A 25 7.10 -3.33 -6.18
N ILE A 26 6.28 -2.51 -5.52
CA ILE A 26 6.02 -2.66 -4.09
C ILE A 26 5.39 -4.02 -3.77
N TYR A 27 4.40 -4.46 -4.56
CA TYR A 27 3.77 -5.77 -4.40
C TYR A 27 4.80 -6.90 -4.48
N ASN A 28 5.67 -6.88 -5.50
CA ASN A 28 6.69 -7.91 -5.69
C ASN A 28 7.72 -7.90 -4.56
N THR A 29 8.13 -6.73 -4.06
CA THR A 29 9.04 -6.62 -2.91
C THR A 29 8.41 -7.21 -1.65
N ILE A 30 7.14 -6.90 -1.37
CA ILE A 30 6.40 -7.52 -0.24
C ILE A 30 6.36 -9.04 -0.40
N ALA A 31 6.00 -9.54 -1.58
CA ALA A 31 5.92 -10.98 -1.85
C ALA A 31 7.27 -11.68 -1.63
N GLN A 32 8.37 -11.10 -2.14
CA GLN A 32 9.72 -11.62 -1.94
C GLN A 32 10.12 -11.67 -0.46
N VAL A 33 9.76 -10.65 0.32
CA VAL A 33 10.02 -10.62 1.76
C VAL A 33 9.23 -11.71 2.48
N CYS A 34 7.96 -11.90 2.13
CA CYS A 34 7.15 -12.98 2.69
C CYS A 34 7.77 -14.37 2.42
N ASP A 35 8.27 -14.58 1.20
CA ASP A 35 8.97 -15.82 0.82
C ASP A 35 10.28 -16.00 1.63
N GLN A 36 11.07 -14.94 1.81
CA GLN A 36 12.30 -14.96 2.61
C GLN A 36 12.04 -15.30 4.07
N LEU A 37 10.96 -14.76 4.64
CA LEU A 37 10.52 -15.04 6.01
C LEU A 37 9.78 -16.38 6.13
N ARG A 38 9.54 -17.09 5.02
CA ARG A 38 8.82 -18.37 4.93
C ARG A 38 7.42 -18.30 5.55
N LEU A 39 6.74 -17.17 5.35
CA LEU A 39 5.40 -16.96 5.86
C LEU A 39 4.36 -17.35 4.81
N PRO A 40 3.31 -18.09 5.19
CA PRO A 40 2.20 -18.35 4.27
C PRO A 40 1.45 -17.06 4.00
N VAL A 41 1.26 -16.72 2.72
CA VAL A 41 0.56 -15.51 2.31
C VAL A 41 -0.48 -15.78 1.23
N GLN A 42 -1.47 -14.90 1.16
CA GLN A 42 -2.49 -14.91 0.12
C GLN A 42 -2.66 -13.50 -0.43
N ALA A 43 -2.69 -13.38 -1.75
CA ALA A 43 -3.04 -12.12 -2.42
C ALA A 43 -4.53 -11.80 -2.19
N LEU A 44 -4.81 -10.60 -1.67
CA LEU A 44 -6.16 -10.17 -1.34
C LEU A 44 -6.37 -8.70 -1.72
N PRO A 45 -7.46 -8.35 -2.43
CA PRO A 45 -7.84 -6.96 -2.58
C PRO A 45 -8.38 -6.40 -1.25
N SER A 46 -7.99 -5.17 -0.89
CA SER A 46 -8.65 -4.47 0.21
C SER A 46 -10.11 -4.20 -0.15
N ARG A 47 -11.02 -4.53 0.76
CA ARG A 47 -12.44 -4.17 0.66
C ARG A 47 -12.81 -2.94 1.50
N ALA A 48 -11.92 -2.52 2.38
CA ALA A 48 -12.06 -1.32 3.18
C ALA A 48 -11.28 -0.16 2.55
N SER A 49 -11.77 1.05 2.78
CA SER A 49 -11.04 2.27 2.43
C SER A 49 -9.87 2.46 3.40
N HIS A 50 -8.70 2.79 2.86
CA HIS A 50 -7.50 3.13 3.62
C HIS A 50 -6.84 4.36 3.01
N ASP A 51 -6.06 5.09 3.78
CA ASP A 51 -5.32 6.27 3.30
C ASP A 51 -4.40 5.94 2.13
N ALA A 52 -3.90 4.70 2.07
CA ALA A 52 -3.14 4.17 0.93
C ALA A 52 -3.85 4.39 -0.42
N GLN A 53 -5.18 4.29 -0.46
CA GLN A 53 -5.97 4.55 -1.69
C GLN A 53 -5.80 5.99 -2.18
N ILE A 54 -5.72 6.96 -1.26
CA ILE A 54 -5.52 8.37 -1.59
C ILE A 54 -4.05 8.63 -1.92
N ILE A 55 -3.12 8.06 -1.15
CA ILE A 55 -1.67 8.17 -1.36
C ILE A 55 -1.26 7.63 -2.74
N ALA A 56 -1.96 6.62 -3.25
CA ALA A 56 -1.73 6.08 -4.58
C ALA A 56 -1.83 7.11 -5.73
N SER A 57 -2.52 8.22 -5.51
CA SER A 57 -2.62 9.30 -6.51
C SER A 57 -1.35 10.16 -6.60
N ILE A 58 -0.47 10.09 -5.61
CA ILE A 58 0.73 10.93 -5.51
C ILE A 58 2.04 10.14 -5.57
N THR A 59 2.04 8.86 -5.21
CA THR A 59 3.24 8.01 -5.22
C THR A 59 2.88 6.52 -5.25
N ASP A 60 3.90 5.68 -5.42
CA ASP A 60 3.79 4.24 -5.34
C ASP A 60 3.31 3.81 -3.93
N MET A 61 2.33 2.90 -3.89
CA MET A 61 1.77 2.38 -2.64
C MET A 61 1.69 0.85 -2.62
N GLY A 62 1.75 0.29 -1.41
CA GLY A 62 1.45 -1.12 -1.10
C GLY A 62 0.78 -1.25 0.26
N MET A 63 0.17 -2.41 0.51
CA MET A 63 -0.44 -2.73 1.80
C MET A 63 -0.04 -4.15 2.23
N ILE A 64 0.11 -4.34 3.54
CA ILE A 64 0.33 -5.62 4.18
C ILE A 64 -0.84 -5.84 5.14
N PHE A 65 -1.52 -6.99 5.02
CA PHE A 65 -2.60 -7.36 5.92
C PHE A 65 -2.16 -8.48 6.85
N VAL A 66 -2.65 -8.42 8.10
CA VAL A 66 -2.54 -9.50 9.08
C VAL A 66 -3.96 -9.91 9.50
N PRO A 67 -4.20 -11.18 9.88
CA PRO A 67 -5.55 -11.64 10.16
C PRO A 67 -6.02 -11.24 11.56
N SER A 68 -7.19 -10.59 11.61
CA SER A 68 -7.98 -10.38 12.82
C SER A 68 -8.86 -11.61 13.10
N GLN A 69 -9.02 -11.96 14.39
CA GLN A 69 -9.84 -13.10 14.81
C GLN A 69 -11.29 -12.94 14.35
N GLY A 70 -11.80 -13.97 13.67
CA GLY A 70 -13.16 -13.97 13.11
C GLY A 70 -13.41 -12.93 12.01
N GLY A 71 -12.38 -12.22 11.54
CA GLY A 71 -12.54 -11.09 10.61
C GLY A 71 -13.29 -9.91 11.22
N ILE A 72 -13.34 -9.80 12.55
CA ILE A 72 -14.02 -8.72 13.26
C ILE A 72 -13.18 -7.44 13.14
N SER A 73 -13.85 -6.33 12.85
CA SER A 73 -13.27 -4.99 12.89
C SER A 73 -14.32 -3.93 13.29
N HIS A 74 -13.88 -2.73 13.67
CA HIS A 74 -14.74 -1.65 14.20
C HIS A 74 -15.55 -2.09 15.43
N SER A 75 -14.94 -2.92 16.27
CA SER A 75 -15.57 -3.48 17.46
C SER A 75 -14.57 -3.53 18.61
N GLU A 76 -15.07 -3.43 19.84
CA GLU A 76 -14.26 -3.59 21.05
C GLU A 76 -13.61 -4.98 21.17
N THR A 77 -14.18 -5.98 20.48
CA THR A 77 -13.65 -7.35 20.42
C THR A 77 -12.71 -7.60 19.24
N GLU A 78 -12.40 -6.56 18.45
CA GLU A 78 -11.39 -6.65 17.39
C GLU A 78 -10.03 -7.04 18.00
N TYR A 79 -9.45 -8.13 17.51
CA TYR A 79 -8.21 -8.65 18.05
C TYR A 79 -7.38 -9.38 16.99
N THR A 80 -6.09 -9.05 16.94
CA THR A 80 -5.07 -9.78 16.18
C THR A 80 -4.07 -10.36 17.18
N ILE A 81 -3.73 -11.64 17.03
CA ILE A 81 -2.79 -12.28 17.96
C ILE A 81 -1.39 -11.66 17.82
N PRO A 82 -0.60 -11.59 18.90
CA PRO A 82 0.73 -10.98 18.87
C PRO A 82 1.65 -11.53 17.78
N ASP A 83 1.63 -12.85 17.54
CA ASP A 83 2.47 -13.50 16.53
C ASP A 83 2.19 -12.97 15.11
N HIS A 84 0.91 -12.74 14.78
CA HIS A 84 0.55 -12.14 13.48
C HIS A 84 0.99 -10.69 13.40
N CYS A 85 0.85 -9.91 14.48
CA CYS A 85 1.36 -8.53 14.52
C CYS A 85 2.88 -8.47 14.30
N ILE A 86 3.62 -9.36 14.95
CA ILE A 86 5.09 -9.46 14.81
C ILE A 86 5.46 -9.84 13.38
N GLN A 87 4.77 -10.83 12.79
CA GLN A 87 4.99 -11.23 11.39
C GLN A 87 4.73 -10.06 10.43
N GLY A 88 3.60 -9.36 10.58
CA GLY A 88 3.28 -8.18 9.76
C GLY A 88 4.31 -7.05 9.90
N ALA A 89 4.75 -6.77 11.13
CA ALA A 89 5.78 -5.76 11.39
C ALA A 89 7.13 -6.15 10.78
N ASN A 90 7.52 -7.43 10.85
CA ASN A 90 8.74 -7.92 10.21
C ASN A 90 8.66 -7.80 8.68
N ILE A 91 7.52 -8.17 8.07
CA ILE A 91 7.33 -7.98 6.61
C ILE A 91 7.48 -6.50 6.26
N LEU A 92 6.86 -5.59 7.01
CA LEU A 92 6.97 -4.15 6.79
C LEU A 92 8.43 -3.68 6.87
N LEU A 93 9.14 -4.05 7.94
CA LEU A 93 10.54 -3.66 8.15
C LEU A 93 11.44 -4.12 7.01
N HIS A 94 11.38 -5.41 6.66
CA HIS A 94 12.23 -5.98 5.61
C HIS A 94 11.88 -5.41 4.22
N THR A 95 10.61 -5.14 3.96
CA THR A 95 10.15 -4.49 2.72
C THR A 95 10.73 -3.09 2.63
N LEU A 96 10.60 -2.28 3.67
CA LEU A 96 11.12 -0.92 3.70
C LEU A 96 12.64 -0.90 3.47
N LEU A 97 13.40 -1.79 4.12
CA LEU A 97 14.84 -1.88 3.91
C LEU A 97 15.22 -2.28 2.48
N GLN A 98 14.42 -3.11 1.81
CA GLN A 98 14.67 -3.46 0.40
C GLN A 98 14.33 -2.31 -0.54
N LEU A 99 13.19 -1.64 -0.32
CA LEU A 99 12.78 -0.48 -1.10
C LEU A 99 13.76 0.69 -0.92
N ASP A 100 14.21 0.95 0.31
CA ASP A 100 15.18 2.00 0.62
C ASP A 100 16.49 1.82 -0.17
N ARG A 101 17.03 0.60 -0.22
CA ARG A 101 18.18 0.31 -1.09
C ARG A 101 17.87 0.53 -2.56
N HIS A 102 16.69 0.12 -3.04
CA HIS A 102 16.31 0.30 -4.44
C HIS A 102 16.22 1.78 -4.81
N TYR A 103 15.45 2.56 -4.05
CA TYR A 103 15.24 3.99 -4.33
C TYR A 103 16.46 4.85 -3.98
N GLY A 104 17.22 4.50 -2.94
CA GLY A 104 18.46 5.19 -2.58
C GLY A 104 19.52 5.11 -3.69
N HIS A 105 19.63 3.97 -4.38
CA HIS A 105 20.51 3.85 -5.54
C HIS A 105 19.98 4.59 -6.79
N LEU A 106 18.67 4.80 -6.93
CA LEU A 106 18.13 5.59 -8.04
C LEU A 106 18.49 7.07 -7.92
N ASP A 107 18.62 7.59 -6.70
CA ASP A 107 19.06 8.97 -6.46
C ASP A 107 20.57 9.14 -6.71
N GLU A 108 21.39 8.13 -6.37
CA GLU A 108 22.82 8.09 -6.73
C GLU A 108 23.03 8.05 -8.24
N VAL A 109 22.32 7.18 -8.96
CA VAL A 109 22.42 7.04 -10.43
C VAL A 109 21.90 8.29 -11.15
N LYS A 110 20.83 8.94 -10.66
CA LYS A 110 20.38 10.24 -11.19
C LYS A 110 21.37 11.36 -10.88
N GLY A 111 22.02 11.33 -9.71
CA GLY A 111 23.09 12.25 -9.34
C GLY A 111 24.33 12.09 -10.23
N GLU A 112 24.74 10.85 -10.54
CA GLU A 112 25.84 10.57 -11.46
C GLU A 112 25.49 10.95 -12.91
N ALA A 113 24.28 10.64 -13.39
CA ALA A 113 23.81 11.04 -14.71
C ALA A 113 23.69 12.57 -14.86
N ALA A 114 23.20 13.28 -13.83
CA ALA A 114 23.19 14.75 -13.82
C ALA A 114 24.60 15.37 -13.78
N THR A 115 25.58 14.66 -13.22
CA THR A 115 26.99 15.09 -13.19
C THR A 115 27.68 14.80 -14.54
N ALA A 116 27.40 13.66 -15.17
CA ALA A 116 27.92 13.29 -16.49
C ALA A 116 27.37 14.17 -17.63
N VAL A 117 26.10 14.62 -17.52
CA VAL A 117 25.50 15.56 -18.47
C VAL A 117 26.13 16.96 -18.34
N LYS A 118 26.61 17.37 -17.16
CA LYS A 118 27.34 18.64 -16.98
C LYS A 118 28.79 18.60 -17.47
N GLN A 119 29.42 17.44 -17.56
CA GLN A 119 30.78 17.30 -18.10
C GLN A 119 30.84 17.18 -19.63
N SER A 120 29.73 16.88 -20.29
CA SER A 120 29.69 16.70 -21.76
C SER A 120 29.33 17.98 -22.55
N THR A 121 29.09 19.12 -21.88
CA THR A 121 28.82 20.42 -22.55
C THR A 121 30.06 21.33 -22.63
N MET A 122 31.25 20.80 -22.37
CA MET A 122 32.54 21.52 -22.45
C MET A 122 33.62 20.65 -23.12
N ALA A 123 33.30 20.02 -24.25
CA ALA A 123 34.28 19.59 -25.25
C ALA A 123 33.57 19.21 -26.55
N VAL A 124 33.57 20.16 -27.50
CA VAL A 124 33.15 20.08 -28.92
C VAL A 124 31.68 19.75 -29.17
#